data_AF-X1R6M2-F1
#
_entry.id   AF-X1R6M2-F1
#
_cell.length_a   1.000
_cell.length_b   1.000
_cell.length_c   1.000
_cell.angle_alpha   90.00
_cell.angle_beta   90.00
_cell.angle_gamma   90.00
#
_symmetry.space_group_name_H-M   'P 1'
#
loop_
_entity.id
_entity.type
_entity.pdbx_description
1 polymer ?
#
loop_
_entity_poly.entity_id
_entity_poly.type
_entity_poly.pdbx_seq_one_letter_code
_entity_poly.pdbx_strand_id
1 'polypeptide(L)' 'LQSTINGSTDTSWLEYLKENSNWGKKVDFKIRYEIYATIINQLKESYNYRDVALCKETVAMWGRLGMGYKKIKCNCIW' A
#
# COMPACT_ATOMS: atom_id res chain seq x y z
N LEU A 1 -4.61 -11.71 -10.46
CA LEU A 1 -3.68 -12.48 -9.61
C LEU A 1 -3.15 -13.71 -10.32
N GLN A 2 -3.99 -14.58 -10.90
CA GLN A 2 -3.54 -15.82 -11.55
C GLN A 2 -2.46 -15.62 -12.62
N SER A 3 -2.58 -14.58 -13.46
CA SER A 3 -1.58 -14.24 -14.48
C SER A 3 -0.20 -13.93 -13.87
N THR A 4 -0.17 -13.20 -12.75
CA THR A 4 1.07 -12.91 -12.02
C THR A 4 1.70 -14.17 -11.44
N ILE A 5 0.89 -15.04 -10.83
CA ILE A 5 1.35 -16.31 -10.26
C ILE A 5 1.99 -17.18 -11.36
N ASN A 6 1.31 -17.33 -12.50
CA ASN A 6 1.79 -18.13 -13.62
C ASN A 6 3.10 -17.60 -14.21
N GLY A 7 3.38 -16.29 -14.08
CA GLY A 7 4.61 -15.65 -14.55
C GLY A 7 5.70 -15.50 -13.49
N SER A 8 5.50 -16.03 -12.28
CA SER A 8 6.45 -15.86 -11.16
C SER A 8 7.17 -17.17 -10.86
N THR A 9 8.50 -17.12 -10.74
CA THR A 9 9.31 -18.28 -10.32
C THR A 9 9.14 -18.58 -8.82
N ASP A 10 9.10 -17.53 -8.00
CA ASP A 10 8.81 -17.64 -6.57
C ASP A 10 7.39 -17.14 -6.26
N THR A 11 6.67 -17.93 -5.47
CA THR A 11 5.29 -17.66 -5.05
C THR A 11 5.12 -17.72 -3.54
N SER A 12 6.23 -17.76 -2.78
CA SER A 12 6.23 -17.76 -1.31
C SER A 12 5.41 -16.62 -0.71
N TRP A 13 5.42 -15.46 -1.35
CA TRP A 13 4.67 -14.26 -0.94
C TRP A 13 3.15 -14.40 -0.93
N LEU A 14 2.57 -15.44 -1.55
CA LEU A 14 1.13 -15.66 -1.58
C LEU A 14 0.53 -15.86 -0.18
N GLU A 15 1.31 -16.38 0.79
CA GLU A 15 0.84 -16.62 2.15
C GLU A 15 0.44 -15.32 2.90
N TYR A 16 1.03 -14.19 2.48
CA TYR A 16 0.77 -12.88 3.07
C TYR A 16 -0.47 -12.21 2.48
N LEU A 17 -1.00 -12.71 1.35
CA LEU A 17 -2.15 -12.13 0.65
C LEU A 17 -3.47 -12.78 1.06
N LYS A 18 -4.08 -12.24 2.12
CA LYS A 18 -5.28 -12.80 2.77
C LYS A 18 -6.58 -12.08 2.41
N GLU A 19 -6.51 -10.81 2.01
CA GLU A 19 -7.69 -9.99 1.74
C GLU A 19 -8.09 -10.05 0.26
N ASN A 20 -9.35 -10.39 -0.03
CA ASN A 20 -9.87 -10.34 -1.41
C ASN A 20 -10.30 -8.91 -1.77
N SER A 21 -10.10 -8.54 -3.03
CA SER A 21 -10.56 -7.27 -3.61
C SER A 21 -11.01 -7.48 -5.06
N ASN A 22 -11.71 -6.50 -5.62
CA ASN A 22 -12.12 -6.51 -7.03
C ASN A 22 -10.94 -6.52 -8.03
N TRP A 23 -9.72 -6.29 -7.55
CA TRP A 23 -8.50 -6.20 -8.37
C TRP A 23 -7.49 -7.32 -8.06
N GLY A 24 -7.83 -8.29 -7.22
CA GLY A 24 -6.94 -9.37 -6.78
C GLY A 24 -6.87 -9.48 -5.27
N LYS A 25 -5.77 -10.06 -4.74
CA LYS A 25 -5.57 -10.19 -3.30
C LYS A 25 -4.62 -9.12 -2.75
N LYS A 26 -4.88 -8.69 -1.53
CA LYS A 26 -4.08 -7.73 -0.76
C LYS A 26 -3.58 -8.40 0.52
N VAL A 27 -2.53 -7.84 1.09
CA VAL A 27 -2.13 -8.14 2.48
C VAL A 27 -3.29 -7.75 3.41
N ASP A 28 -3.39 -8.41 4.57
CA ASP A 28 -4.39 -8.06 5.59
C ASP A 28 -4.39 -6.55 5.91
N PHE A 29 -5.58 -5.97 6.11
CA PHE A 29 -5.76 -4.55 6.35
C PHE A 29 -4.89 -4.02 7.50
N LYS A 30 -4.83 -4.72 8.64
CA LYS A 30 -4.07 -4.26 9.80
C LYS A 30 -2.57 -4.23 9.49
N ILE A 31 -2.07 -5.28 8.86
CA ILE A 31 -0.65 -5.39 8.49
C ILE A 31 -0.29 -4.31 7.45
N ARG A 32 -1.15 -4.05 6.46
CA ARG A 32 -0.93 -2.96 5.50
C ARG A 32 -0.84 -1.60 6.18
N TYR A 33 -1.74 -1.32 7.13
CA TYR A 33 -1.69 -0.09 7.91
C TYR A 33 -0.35 0.04 8.65
N GLU A 34 0.10 -1.03 9.32
CA GLU A 34 1.36 -1.04 10.06
C GLU A 34 2.57 -0.80 9.13
N ILE A 35 2.62 -1.46 7.97
CA ILE A 35 3.66 -1.25 6.95
C ILE A 35 3.68 0.23 6.52
N TYR A 36 2.54 0.77 6.12
CA TYR A 36 2.48 2.15 5.62
C TYR A 36 2.79 3.17 6.70
N ALA A 37 2.20 3.04 7.89
CA ALA A 37 2.45 3.95 9.01
C ALA A 37 3.93 3.94 9.41
N THR A 38 4.55 2.76 9.46
CA THR A 38 5.97 2.62 9.80
C THR A 38 6.86 3.35 8.80
N ILE A 39 6.66 3.12 7.49
CA ILE A 39 7.48 3.75 6.44
C ILE A 39 7.23 5.27 6.39
N ILE A 40 5.97 5.71 6.48
CA ILE A 40 5.63 7.15 6.50
C ILE A 40 6.29 7.85 7.68
N ASN A 41 6.22 7.26 8.88
CA ASN A 41 6.86 7.82 10.07
C ASN A 41 8.38 7.85 9.93
N GLN A 42 8.99 6.76 9.44
CA GLN A 42 10.42 6.71 9.19
C GLN A 42 10.89 7.83 8.25
N LEU A 43 10.19 8.03 7.13
CA LEU A 43 10.49 9.08 6.16
C LEU A 43 10.38 10.49 6.78
N LYS A 44 9.36 10.69 7.61
CA LYS A 44 9.14 11.95 8.32
C LYS A 44 10.23 12.21 9.38
N GLU A 45 10.57 11.22 10.19
CA GLU A 45 11.49 11.37 11.31
C GLU A 45 12.95 11.45 10.86
N SER A 46 13.34 10.60 9.91
CA SER A 46 14.74 10.51 9.45
C SER A 46 15.11 11.56 8.41
N TYR A 47 14.14 12.00 7.60
CA TYR A 47 14.42 12.85 6.43
C TYR A 47 13.54 14.11 6.36
N ASN A 48 12.65 14.33 7.34
CA ASN A 48 11.62 15.38 7.29
C ASN A 48 10.78 15.36 6.00
N TYR A 49 10.65 14.18 5.37
CA TYR A 49 9.94 14.01 4.11
C TYR A 49 8.45 13.78 4.38
N ARG A 50 7.57 14.60 3.76
CA ARG A 50 6.13 14.60 4.05
C ARG A 50 5.24 14.35 2.81
N ASP A 51 5.80 14.46 1.61
CA ASP A 51 5.06 14.34 0.36
C ASP A 51 4.92 12.88 -0.07
N VAL A 52 4.22 12.08 0.75
CA VAL A 52 4.00 10.64 0.50
C VAL A 52 2.61 10.39 -0.07
N ALA A 53 2.55 9.54 -1.09
CA ALA A 53 1.34 9.10 -1.76
C ALA A 53 1.25 7.57 -1.81
N LEU A 54 0.05 6.99 -1.57
CA LEU A 54 -0.17 5.54 -1.67
C LEU A 54 -1.01 5.16 -2.90
N CYS A 55 -0.36 4.69 -3.95
CA CYS A 55 -1.12 4.27 -5.14
C CYS A 55 -1.97 3.02 -4.88
N LYS A 56 -3.11 2.93 -5.58
CA LYS A 56 -3.99 1.74 -5.61
C LYS A 56 -4.50 1.26 -4.23
N GLU A 57 -4.61 2.18 -3.28
CA GLU A 57 -5.17 1.89 -1.96
C GLU A 57 -6.64 2.30 -1.76
N THR A 58 -7.26 1.72 -0.73
CA THR A 58 -8.69 1.90 -0.43
C THR A 58 -8.95 3.19 0.34
N VAL A 59 -10.09 3.85 0.11
CA VAL A 59 -10.49 5.06 0.86
C VAL A 59 -10.48 4.81 2.38
N ALA A 60 -10.80 3.59 2.82
CA ALA A 60 -10.73 3.19 4.22
C ALA A 60 -9.29 3.24 4.77
N MET A 61 -8.30 2.70 4.04
CA MET A 61 -6.89 2.76 4.42
C MET A 61 -6.39 4.21 4.47
N TRP A 62 -6.74 5.00 3.46
CA TRP A 62 -6.43 6.43 3.41
C TRP A 62 -6.97 7.17 4.63
N GLY A 63 -8.24 6.95 4.98
CA GLY A 63 -8.86 7.52 6.17
C GLY A 63 -8.19 7.06 7.46
N ARG A 64 -7.81 5.78 7.54
CA ARG A 64 -7.13 5.21 8.72
C ARG A 64 -5.75 5.82 8.95
N LEU A 65 -5.02 6.15 7.88
CA LEU A 65 -3.72 6.80 7.92
C LEU A 65 -3.82 8.33 8.11
N GLY A 66 -5.03 8.90 8.18
CA GLY A 66 -5.23 10.35 8.25
C GLY A 66 -4.85 11.09 6.97
N MET A 67 -4.81 10.40 5.83
CA MET A 67 -4.39 10.97 4.55
C MET A 67 -5.60 11.40 3.72
N GLY A 68 -5.52 12.57 3.08
CA GLY A 68 -6.59 13.10 2.24
C GLY A 68 -6.50 12.62 0.80
N TYR A 69 -7.27 11.60 0.41
CA TYR A 69 -7.15 10.99 -0.92
C TYR A 69 -7.43 11.93 -2.11
N LYS A 70 -8.14 13.05 -1.88
CA LYS A 70 -8.41 14.08 -2.89
C LYS A 70 -7.27 15.09 -3.06
N LYS A 71 -6.30 15.10 -2.15
CA LYS A 71 -5.19 16.08 -2.12
C LYS A 71 -3.84 15.48 -2.55
N ILE A 72 -3.83 14.20 -2.90
CA ILE A 72 -2.59 13.48 -3.23
C ILE A 72 -2.08 13.90 -4.60
N LYS A 73 -0.76 14.03 -4.71
CA LYS A 73 -0.08 14.09 -6.00
C LYS A 73 0.55 12.73 -6.30
N CYS A 74 0.30 12.18 -7.49
CA CYS A 74 0.87 10.90 -7.89
C CYS A 74 2.28 11.12 -8.44
N ASN A 75 3.29 10.54 -7.78
CA ASN A 75 4.70 10.69 -8.19
C ASN A 75 5.04 10.08 -9.56
N CYS A 76 4.09 9.41 -10.24
CA CYS A 76 4.31 8.82 -11.56
C CYS A 76 3.93 9.76 -12.72
N ILE A 77 3.25 10.87 -12.45
CA ILE A 77 2.74 11.81 -13.46
C ILE A 77 3.22 13.26 -13.25
N TRP A 78 3.97 13.49 -12.17
CA TRP A 78 4.59 14.76 -11.81
C TRP A 78 6.09 14.53 -11.71
#